data_AF-A0A925VAD4-F1
#
_entry.id   AF-A0A925VAD4-F1
#
_cell.length_a   1.000
_cell.length_b   1.000
_cell.length_c   1.000
_cell.angle_alpha   90.00
_cell.angle_beta   90.00
_cell.angle_gamma   90.00
#
_symmetry.space_group_name_H-M   'P 1'
#
loop_
_entity.id
_entity.type
_entity.pdbx_description
1 polymer ?
#
loop_
_entity_poly.entity_id
_entity_poly.type
_entity_poly.pdbx_seq_one_letter_code
_entity_poly.pdbx_strand_id
1 'polypeptide(L)'
;VRTNARTAGRRKRGDAGAIAWMLALGGSALALEGCKQPEPAAEPSKSTAEAKRDADAKAEPKTPAATSTAEQRALAAVLARAIKSPQGSDATYQVDPFVAALVYEQIRAGSEPSFTPLAAPLPDGGPQAGFRVGEIKDGSLLHTLGLRTGDVVEALNGVVLADASRVAFALDGAENRVSLTIFRDDISLVQSYKLTQALAWTELLASQGGSAIAAAEAGTAAPDDTVPSSDEGVAVPDDDRGAGVVPDDGDDSGRAPSTPSKIPSGGGSRTPKPSGGGSGTPKPSGGGSTTPTPPKPSGSEQVRCESSTRCTITRAYFDKMTSSASAISSQANIVPAISNDVFSGYKLKSVKAGSNVAKLGFQSGDKITHINGKDLTDDMEAAQVYFSLGGTKVFKIRYVRGSAALLKTVVVV
;
A
#
# COMPACT_ATOMS: atom_id res chain seq x y z
N VAL A 1 51.98 -2.35 -2.15
CA VAL A 1 51.25 -1.12 -1.77
C VAL A 1 49.76 -1.45 -1.80
N ARG A 2 49.19 -1.78 -0.64
CA ARG A 2 47.76 -2.06 -0.41
C ARG A 2 47.27 -1.02 0.59
N THR A 3 46.11 -0.41 0.35
CA THR A 3 45.33 0.27 1.39
C THR A 3 43.84 0.09 1.09
N ASN A 4 43.21 -0.78 1.89
CA ASN A 4 41.77 -0.89 2.07
C ASN A 4 41.39 0.04 3.23
N ALA A 5 40.39 0.90 3.05
CA ALA A 5 39.74 1.62 4.15
C ALA A 5 38.29 1.14 4.25
N ARG A 6 38.01 0.30 5.25
CA ARG A 6 36.67 -0.04 5.73
C ARG A 6 36.33 0.93 6.86
N THR A 7 35.29 1.72 6.69
CA THR A 7 34.72 2.52 7.78
C THR A 7 33.30 2.01 8.03
N ALA A 8 33.15 1.17 9.06
CA ALA A 8 31.85 0.69 9.52
C ALA A 8 31.27 1.71 10.52
N GLY A 9 30.29 2.49 10.07
CA GLY A 9 29.53 3.42 10.90
C GLY A 9 28.50 2.67 11.76
N ARG A 10 28.74 2.66 13.07
CA ARG A 10 27.83 2.20 14.13
C ARG A 10 26.60 3.14 14.20
N ARG A 11 25.47 2.78 13.59
CA ARG A 11 24.22 3.55 13.74
C ARG A 11 23.55 3.22 15.08
N LYS A 12 23.40 4.24 15.91
CA LYS A 12 22.56 4.25 17.12
C LYS A 12 21.12 3.91 16.72
N ARG A 13 20.49 2.99 17.47
CA ARG A 13 19.02 2.82 17.48
C ARG A 13 18.45 4.10 18.07
N GLY A 14 17.84 4.93 17.22
CA GLY A 14 17.06 6.08 17.66
C GLY A 14 15.66 5.62 18.07
N ASP A 15 15.14 6.29 19.10
CA ASP A 15 13.83 6.10 19.73
C ASP A 15 12.68 5.84 18.74
N ALA A 16 12.16 4.60 18.76
CA ALA A 16 10.88 4.23 18.15
C ALA A 16 9.73 4.24 19.19
N GLY A 17 9.93 4.86 20.36
CA GLY A 17 9.00 4.80 21.49
C GLY A 17 7.90 5.87 21.53
N ALA A 18 7.92 6.87 20.64
CA ALA A 18 7.05 8.04 20.77
C ALA A 18 5.70 7.93 20.03
N ILE A 19 5.53 7.00 19.08
CA ILE A 19 4.30 6.89 18.27
C ILE A 19 3.30 5.90 18.89
N ALA A 20 3.77 4.89 19.65
CA ALA A 20 2.90 3.96 20.37
C ALA A 20 2.14 4.60 21.56
N TRP A 21 2.58 5.77 22.04
CA TRP A 21 1.99 6.41 23.23
C TRP A 21 0.75 7.29 22.96
N MET A 22 0.48 7.69 21.71
CA MET A 22 -0.74 8.48 21.41
C MET A 22 -2.00 7.62 21.16
N LEU A 23 -1.86 6.31 20.96
CA LEU A 23 -2.99 5.42 20.63
C LEU A 23 -3.51 4.58 21.81
N ALA A 24 -2.89 4.66 22.99
CA ALA A 24 -3.23 3.84 24.16
C ALA A 24 -4.21 4.47 25.17
N LEU A 25 -4.77 5.66 24.92
CA LEU A 25 -5.60 6.40 25.90
C LEU A 25 -7.11 6.51 25.58
N GLY A 26 -7.63 5.70 24.64
CA GLY A 26 -9.03 5.80 24.20
C GLY A 26 -9.99 4.68 24.63
N GLY A 27 -9.59 3.78 25.52
CA GLY A 27 -10.35 2.58 25.86
C GLY A 27 -11.06 2.63 27.21
N SER A 28 -12.17 3.38 27.32
CA SER A 28 -13.21 3.17 28.35
C SER A 28 -14.42 4.08 28.11
N ALA A 29 -15.52 3.54 27.59
CA ALA A 29 -16.85 4.10 27.81
C ALA A 29 -17.96 3.06 27.52
N LEU A 30 -18.54 2.56 28.61
CA LEU A 30 -19.96 2.28 28.84
C LEU A 30 -20.66 1.22 27.99
N ALA A 31 -20.68 -0.01 28.53
CA ALA A 31 -21.87 -0.85 28.48
C ALA A 31 -22.90 -0.30 29.49
N LEU A 32 -24.07 0.10 29.01
CA LEU A 32 -25.27 0.31 29.82
C LEU A 32 -26.32 -0.71 29.38
N GLU A 33 -26.38 -1.79 30.13
CA GLU A 33 -27.50 -2.73 30.17
C GLU A 33 -28.67 -2.13 30.96
N GLY A 34 -29.87 -2.30 30.41
CA GLY A 34 -31.11 -2.48 31.16
C GLY A 34 -31.67 -1.26 31.89
N CYS A 35 -32.58 -0.52 31.23
CA CYS A 35 -33.67 0.14 31.93
C CYS A 35 -35.01 -0.11 31.23
N LYS A 36 -35.87 -0.73 32.04
CA LYS A 36 -37.25 -1.15 31.79
C LYS A 36 -38.14 0.08 31.65
N GLN A 37 -38.89 0.13 30.56
CA GLN A 37 -39.82 1.20 30.21
C GLN A 37 -41.13 1.05 31.01
N PRO A 38 -41.63 2.08 31.70
CA PRO A 38 -43.03 2.14 32.10
C PRO A 38 -43.83 3.05 31.15
N GLU A 39 -45.00 2.55 30.82
CA GLU A 39 -46.14 3.19 30.15
C GLU A 39 -46.60 4.47 30.87
N PRO A 40 -47.00 5.53 30.15
CA PRO A 40 -47.78 6.60 30.76
C PRO A 40 -49.19 6.69 30.19
N ALA A 41 -50.15 6.63 31.11
CA ALA A 41 -51.55 6.96 30.89
C ALA A 41 -51.79 8.48 30.98
N ALA A 42 -52.73 8.93 30.13
CA ALA A 42 -53.74 9.98 30.32
C ALA A 42 -53.33 11.39 30.86
N GLU A 43 -53.52 12.37 29.97
CA GLU A 43 -53.97 13.76 30.22
C GLU A 43 -55.14 13.87 31.23
N PRO A 44 -55.43 15.02 31.91
CA PRO A 44 -55.60 16.33 31.24
C PRO A 44 -55.37 17.65 32.03
N SER A 45 -55.47 18.74 31.25
CA SER A 45 -56.08 20.06 31.55
C SER A 45 -55.27 21.26 32.07
N LYS A 46 -55.26 22.29 31.20
CA LYS A 46 -55.41 23.75 31.40
C LYS A 46 -54.97 24.40 32.72
N SER A 47 -54.08 25.41 32.63
CA SER A 47 -54.21 26.66 33.38
C SER A 47 -53.44 27.81 32.73
N THR A 48 -54.18 28.87 32.44
CA THR A 48 -53.76 30.21 32.04
C THR A 48 -53.07 30.94 33.20
N ALA A 49 -51.99 31.69 32.96
CA ALA A 49 -51.63 32.87 33.76
C ALA A 49 -50.56 33.73 33.05
N GLU A 50 -51.00 34.88 32.57
CA GLU A 50 -50.18 36.05 32.27
C GLU A 50 -49.42 36.54 33.52
N ALA A 51 -48.14 36.88 33.38
CA ALA A 51 -47.48 37.86 34.24
C ALA A 51 -46.26 38.48 33.55
N LYS A 52 -46.55 39.61 32.91
CA LYS A 52 -45.71 40.76 32.56
C LYS A 52 -44.52 41.00 33.52
N ARG A 53 -43.28 41.03 32.99
CA ARG A 53 -42.20 41.90 33.50
C ARG A 53 -41.33 42.40 32.37
N ASP A 54 -41.33 43.72 32.28
CA ASP A 54 -40.57 44.56 31.37
C ASP A 54 -39.07 44.59 31.70
N ALA A 55 -38.31 44.88 30.64
CA ALA A 55 -37.06 45.64 30.60
C ALA A 55 -35.84 45.12 31.39
N ASP A 56 -34.88 44.53 30.65
CA ASP A 56 -33.50 45.04 30.70
C ASP A 56 -32.64 44.55 29.53
N ALA A 57 -31.82 45.47 29.02
CA ALA A 57 -30.64 45.29 28.15
C ALA A 57 -30.79 44.52 26.82
N LYS A 58 -31.21 45.25 25.77
CA LYS A 58 -30.99 44.90 24.35
C LYS A 58 -29.50 45.06 24.01
N ALA A 59 -28.69 44.06 24.36
CA ALA A 59 -27.37 43.88 23.75
C ALA A 59 -27.57 43.18 22.40
N GLU A 60 -27.33 43.91 21.30
CA GLU A 60 -27.31 43.32 19.96
C GLU A 60 -26.26 42.19 19.92
N PRO A 61 -26.62 40.96 19.51
CA PRO A 61 -25.64 39.90 19.32
C PRO A 61 -24.70 40.32 18.18
N LYS A 62 -23.48 40.73 18.52
CA LYS A 62 -22.40 40.95 17.55
C LYS A 62 -22.20 39.68 16.73
N THR A 63 -22.58 39.75 15.46
CA THR A 63 -22.42 38.73 14.43
C THR A 63 -20.97 38.19 14.38
N PRO A 64 -20.69 36.93 14.77
CA PRO A 64 -19.34 36.35 14.69
C PRO A 64 -19.01 35.69 13.33
N ALA A 65 -19.87 35.81 12.32
CA ALA A 65 -19.87 34.91 11.15
C ALA A 65 -18.78 35.14 10.07
N ALA A 66 -18.07 36.28 10.08
CA ALA A 66 -17.17 36.62 8.97
C ALA A 66 -15.76 36.00 9.08
N THR A 67 -15.24 35.82 10.31
CA THR A 67 -13.86 35.38 10.54
C THR A 67 -13.66 33.89 10.25
N SER A 68 -14.70 33.07 10.46
CA SER A 68 -14.63 31.61 10.27
C SER A 68 -14.37 31.19 8.83
N THR A 69 -14.80 31.98 7.84
CA THR A 69 -14.71 31.59 6.43
C THR A 69 -13.27 31.68 5.89
N ALA A 70 -12.50 32.69 6.32
CA ALA A 70 -11.12 32.86 5.89
C ALA A 70 -10.20 31.80 6.52
N GLU A 71 -10.37 31.52 7.81
CA GLU A 71 -9.64 30.49 8.55
C GLU A 71 -9.94 29.09 8.01
N GLN A 72 -11.22 28.76 7.75
CA GLN A 72 -11.61 27.50 7.13
C GLN A 72 -10.98 27.32 5.75
N ARG A 73 -10.92 28.39 4.94
CA ARG A 73 -10.29 28.35 3.62
C ARG A 73 -8.77 28.15 3.72
N ALA A 74 -8.13 28.80 4.70
CA ALA A 74 -6.69 28.61 4.97
C ALA A 74 -6.39 27.18 5.43
N LEU A 75 -7.20 26.62 6.35
CA LEU A 75 -7.08 25.25 6.81
C LEU A 75 -7.26 24.25 5.65
N ALA A 76 -8.28 24.46 4.81
CA ALA A 76 -8.50 23.62 3.62
C ALA A 76 -7.29 23.65 2.66
N ALA A 77 -6.67 24.82 2.47
CA ALA A 77 -5.48 24.95 1.63
C ALA A 77 -4.27 24.21 2.23
N VAL A 78 -4.08 24.25 3.56
CA VAL A 78 -3.02 23.48 4.24
C VAL A 78 -3.27 21.98 4.11
N LEU A 79 -4.51 21.53 4.34
CA LEU A 79 -4.90 20.13 4.21
C LEU A 79 -4.70 19.59 2.79
N ALA A 80 -4.94 20.39 1.76
CA ALA A 80 -4.72 20.00 0.37
C ALA A 80 -3.24 19.71 0.05
N ARG A 81 -2.30 20.39 0.72
CA ARG A 81 -0.84 20.18 0.55
C ARG A 81 -0.31 19.02 1.38
N ALA A 82 -1.02 18.69 2.44
CA ALA A 82 -0.69 17.62 3.38
C ALA A 82 -0.92 16.21 2.80
N ILE A 83 -1.49 16.11 1.60
CA ILE A 83 -1.62 14.87 0.83
C ILE A 83 -0.95 15.07 -0.53
N LYS A 84 0.04 14.23 -0.85
CA LYS A 84 0.61 14.14 -2.20
C LYS A 84 0.11 12.87 -2.87
N SER A 85 -0.64 13.06 -3.94
CA SER A 85 -1.08 11.96 -4.81
C SER A 85 0.12 11.19 -5.36
N PRO A 86 -0.04 9.88 -5.65
CA PRO A 86 0.96 9.06 -6.31
C PRO A 86 1.48 9.75 -7.58
N GLN A 87 2.80 9.84 -7.73
CA GLN A 87 3.45 10.42 -8.91
C GLN A 87 4.27 9.34 -9.64
N GLY A 88 4.12 9.27 -10.95
CA GLY A 88 4.87 8.32 -11.79
C GLY A 88 4.53 6.85 -11.50
N SER A 89 5.56 6.01 -11.35
CA SER A 89 5.39 4.57 -11.10
C SER A 89 5.16 4.20 -9.63
N ASP A 90 5.33 5.15 -8.72
CA ASP A 90 5.11 4.92 -7.29
C ASP A 90 3.64 5.10 -6.99
N ALA A 91 2.90 4.00 -6.86
CA ALA A 91 1.47 3.96 -6.55
C ALA A 91 1.16 4.26 -5.07
N THR A 92 1.99 5.08 -4.41
CA THR A 92 1.92 5.36 -2.97
C THR A 92 1.61 6.82 -2.72
N TYR A 93 0.54 7.10 -1.97
CA TYR A 93 0.23 8.43 -1.45
C TYR A 93 1.23 8.80 -0.36
N GLN A 94 1.65 10.06 -0.32
CA GLN A 94 2.34 10.58 0.86
C GLN A 94 1.35 11.41 1.66
N VAL A 95 1.20 11.10 2.95
CA VAL A 95 0.19 11.70 3.80
C VAL A 95 0.88 12.23 5.05
N ASP A 96 0.55 13.47 5.43
CA ASP A 96 1.00 14.02 6.70
C ASP A 96 0.32 13.27 7.87
N PRO A 97 1.06 12.85 8.90
CA PRO A 97 0.48 12.18 10.07
C PRO A 97 -0.70 12.93 10.70
N PHE A 98 -0.69 14.27 10.66
CA PHE A 98 -1.81 15.08 11.17
C PHE A 98 -3.10 14.84 10.38
N VAL A 99 -3.02 14.73 9.05
CA VAL A 99 -4.18 14.43 8.20
C VAL A 99 -4.68 13.02 8.46
N ALA A 100 -3.77 12.05 8.60
CA ALA A 100 -4.15 10.68 8.92
C ALA A 100 -4.92 10.61 10.25
N ALA A 101 -4.46 11.33 11.27
CA ALA A 101 -5.15 11.43 12.56
C ALA A 101 -6.53 12.11 12.43
N LEU A 102 -6.62 13.20 11.65
CA LEU A 102 -7.90 13.89 11.41
C LEU A 102 -8.92 12.98 10.71
N VAL A 103 -8.48 12.22 9.71
CA VAL A 103 -9.33 11.24 9.01
C VAL A 103 -9.78 10.13 9.96
N TYR A 104 -8.86 9.59 10.77
CA TYR A 104 -9.20 8.60 11.78
C TYR A 104 -10.26 9.10 12.76
N GLU A 105 -10.09 10.33 13.27
CA GLU A 105 -11.06 10.94 14.17
C GLU A 105 -12.42 11.20 13.51
N GLN A 106 -12.46 11.63 12.25
CA GLN A 106 -13.72 11.77 11.49
C GLN A 106 -14.47 10.44 11.39
N ILE A 107 -13.76 9.36 11.07
CA ILE A 107 -14.32 8.01 10.98
C ILE A 107 -14.82 7.55 12.35
N ARG A 108 -13.99 7.71 13.40
CA ARG A 108 -14.31 7.31 14.78
C ARG A 108 -15.52 8.07 15.33
N ALA A 109 -15.65 9.35 14.99
CA ALA A 109 -16.78 10.19 15.38
C ALA A 109 -18.07 9.90 14.59
N GLY A 110 -18.03 8.99 13.60
CA GLY A 110 -19.18 8.69 12.74
C GLY A 110 -19.56 9.85 11.81
N SER A 111 -18.61 10.74 11.51
CA SER A 111 -18.82 11.85 10.56
C SER A 111 -18.86 11.33 9.12
N GLU A 112 -19.53 12.05 8.21
CA GLU A 112 -19.56 11.69 6.79
C GLU A 112 -18.14 11.58 6.19
N PRO A 113 -17.87 10.56 5.35
CA PRO A 113 -18.77 9.52 4.86
C PRO A 113 -19.00 8.42 5.91
N SER A 114 -20.21 7.85 5.90
CA SER A 114 -20.49 6.67 6.71
C SER A 114 -19.73 5.44 6.17
N PHE A 115 -19.18 4.64 7.08
CA PHE A 115 -18.60 3.33 6.77
C PHE A 115 -19.57 2.27 7.28
N THR A 116 -20.36 1.71 6.36
CA THR A 116 -21.40 0.74 6.72
C THR A 116 -20.86 -0.67 6.50
N PRO A 117 -20.86 -1.55 7.52
CA PRO A 117 -20.50 -2.95 7.31
C PRO A 117 -21.33 -3.60 6.20
N LEU A 118 -20.71 -4.47 5.41
CA LEU A 118 -21.42 -5.24 4.40
C LEU A 118 -22.43 -6.20 5.06
N ALA A 119 -23.71 -6.04 4.72
CA ALA A 119 -24.78 -6.91 5.21
C ALA A 119 -24.74 -8.31 4.58
N ALA A 120 -24.18 -8.44 3.39
CA ALA A 120 -24.00 -9.70 2.68
C ALA A 120 -22.77 -9.65 1.76
N PRO A 121 -22.16 -10.80 1.44
CA PRO A 121 -21.11 -10.89 0.43
C PRO A 121 -21.56 -10.32 -0.92
N LEU A 122 -20.64 -9.63 -1.61
CA LEU A 122 -20.90 -9.23 -2.99
C LEU A 122 -20.87 -10.44 -3.94
N PRO A 123 -21.71 -10.46 -4.99
CA PRO A 123 -21.72 -11.52 -5.99
C PRO A 123 -20.41 -11.56 -6.81
N ASP A 124 -20.27 -12.60 -7.65
CA ASP A 124 -19.22 -12.70 -8.68
C ASP A 124 -17.77 -12.62 -8.17
N GLY A 125 -17.54 -13.10 -6.96
CA GLY A 125 -16.20 -13.12 -6.35
C GLY A 125 -15.81 -11.79 -5.71
N GLY A 126 -16.77 -10.91 -5.43
CA GLY A 126 -16.58 -9.75 -4.59
C GLY A 126 -16.29 -10.10 -3.12
N PRO A 127 -15.97 -9.10 -2.30
CA PRO A 127 -15.57 -9.32 -0.92
C PRO A 127 -16.71 -9.91 -0.09
N GLN A 128 -16.33 -10.85 0.77
CA GLN A 128 -17.25 -11.52 1.70
C GLN A 128 -17.53 -10.66 2.94
N ALA A 129 -16.65 -9.71 3.23
CA ALA A 129 -16.73 -8.79 4.36
C ALA A 129 -16.00 -7.49 4.01
N GLY A 130 -16.34 -6.41 4.73
CA GLY A 130 -15.75 -5.10 4.53
C GLY A 130 -16.70 -3.98 4.90
N PHE A 131 -16.25 -2.75 4.68
CA PHE A 131 -17.01 -1.54 4.95
C PHE A 131 -17.32 -0.82 3.64
N ARG A 132 -18.60 -0.70 3.31
CA ARG A 132 -19.06 0.14 2.20
C ARG A 132 -18.92 1.60 2.59
N VAL A 133 -18.25 2.35 1.73
CA VAL A 133 -18.05 3.77 1.85
C VAL A 133 -19.28 4.49 1.32
N GLY A 134 -19.89 5.32 2.17
CA GLY A 134 -21.02 6.17 1.83
C GLY A 134 -20.66 7.30 0.88
N GLU A 135 -21.48 8.36 0.88
CA GLU A 135 -21.26 9.51 0.01
C GLU A 135 -20.00 10.27 0.40
N ILE A 136 -19.03 10.31 -0.51
CA ILE A 136 -17.83 11.13 -0.42
C ILE A 136 -18.03 12.40 -1.25
N LYS A 137 -17.94 13.56 -0.60
CA LYS A 137 -17.95 14.87 -1.27
C LYS A 137 -16.68 15.07 -2.08
N ASP A 138 -16.82 15.64 -3.27
CA ASP A 138 -15.69 16.02 -4.12
C ASP A 138 -14.79 17.03 -3.39
N GLY A 139 -13.48 16.83 -3.48
CA GLY A 139 -12.49 17.66 -2.78
C GLY A 139 -12.37 17.42 -1.28
N SER A 140 -13.15 16.49 -0.70
CA SER A 140 -12.92 16.04 0.69
C SER A 140 -11.56 15.34 0.86
N LEU A 141 -11.13 15.17 2.11
CA LEU A 141 -9.88 14.48 2.42
C LEU A 141 -9.87 13.04 1.89
N LEU A 142 -10.96 12.31 2.09
CA LEU A 142 -11.08 10.91 1.63
C LEU A 142 -11.12 10.82 0.10
N HIS A 143 -11.80 11.76 -0.57
CA HIS A 143 -11.75 11.87 -2.03
C HIS A 143 -10.31 12.06 -2.53
N THR A 144 -9.56 12.93 -1.86
CA THR A 144 -8.16 13.26 -2.18
C THR A 144 -7.23 12.07 -1.89
N LEU A 145 -7.53 11.27 -0.87
CA LEU A 145 -6.85 10.00 -0.56
C LEU A 145 -7.20 8.85 -1.52
N GLY A 146 -8.04 9.10 -2.53
CA GLY A 146 -8.34 8.14 -3.59
C GLY A 146 -9.57 7.27 -3.36
N LEU A 147 -10.25 7.41 -2.22
CA LEU A 147 -11.53 6.74 -1.95
C LEU A 147 -12.66 7.39 -2.76
N ARG A 148 -13.66 6.59 -3.10
CA ARG A 148 -14.83 6.98 -3.89
C ARG A 148 -16.11 6.46 -3.23
N THR A 149 -17.21 7.16 -3.49
CA THR A 149 -18.54 6.72 -3.07
C THR A 149 -18.83 5.32 -3.60
N GLY A 150 -19.27 4.42 -2.72
CA GLY A 150 -19.61 3.04 -3.08
C GLY A 150 -18.45 2.05 -3.06
N ASP A 151 -17.21 2.51 -2.85
CA ASP A 151 -16.08 1.63 -2.57
C ASP A 151 -16.38 0.69 -1.40
N VAL A 152 -15.81 -0.51 -1.43
CA VAL A 152 -15.79 -1.39 -0.24
C VAL A 152 -14.36 -1.53 0.24
N VAL A 153 -14.10 -1.13 1.47
CA VAL A 153 -12.81 -1.39 2.13
C VAL A 153 -12.83 -2.82 2.67
N GLU A 154 -12.05 -3.70 2.04
CA GLU A 154 -12.00 -5.13 2.36
C GLU A 154 -10.99 -5.43 3.48
N ALA A 155 -9.82 -4.81 3.39
CA ALA A 155 -8.70 -5.07 4.28
C ALA A 155 -7.85 -3.82 4.53
N LEU A 156 -7.23 -3.79 5.70
CA LEU A 156 -6.27 -2.78 6.11
C LEU A 156 -4.99 -3.50 6.54
N ASN A 157 -3.85 -3.16 5.93
CA ASN A 157 -2.58 -3.83 6.17
C ASN A 157 -2.65 -5.36 6.03
N GLY A 158 -3.43 -5.85 5.07
CA GLY A 158 -3.69 -7.28 4.85
C GLY A 158 -4.66 -7.94 5.84
N VAL A 159 -5.12 -7.22 6.87
CA VAL A 159 -6.13 -7.70 7.83
C VAL A 159 -7.53 -7.44 7.26
N VAL A 160 -8.29 -8.51 7.03
CA VAL A 160 -9.68 -8.44 6.57
C VAL A 160 -10.56 -7.77 7.62
N LEU A 161 -11.26 -6.72 7.21
CA LEU A 161 -12.12 -5.88 8.04
C LEU A 161 -13.55 -6.44 8.10
N ALA A 162 -13.76 -7.47 8.91
CA ALA A 162 -15.09 -8.03 9.14
C ALA A 162 -15.97 -7.17 10.08
N ASP A 163 -15.32 -6.40 10.95
CA ASP A 163 -15.95 -5.59 11.98
C ASP A 163 -14.99 -4.46 12.42
N ALA A 164 -15.51 -3.50 13.17
CA ALA A 164 -14.77 -2.29 13.51
C ALA A 164 -13.60 -2.55 14.48
N SER A 165 -13.66 -3.63 15.29
CA SER A 165 -12.60 -3.94 16.26
C SER A 165 -11.29 -4.32 15.57
N ARG A 166 -11.36 -4.85 14.35
CA ARG A 166 -10.19 -5.21 13.55
C ARG A 166 -9.41 -4.03 13.01
N VAL A 167 -10.02 -2.84 12.94
CA VAL A 167 -9.36 -1.63 12.44
C VAL A 167 -8.20 -1.24 13.36
N ALA A 168 -8.41 -1.25 14.67
CA ALA A 168 -7.35 -0.94 15.63
C ALA A 168 -6.20 -1.96 15.54
N PHE A 169 -6.52 -3.25 15.50
CA PHE A 169 -5.52 -4.32 15.34
C PHE A 169 -4.72 -4.17 14.03
N ALA A 170 -5.40 -3.84 12.92
CA ALA A 170 -4.75 -3.64 11.64
C ALA A 170 -3.80 -2.43 11.63
N LEU A 171 -4.06 -1.41 12.46
CA LEU A 171 -3.24 -0.21 12.57
C LEU A 171 -2.09 -0.34 13.58
N ASP A 172 -2.19 -1.21 14.59
CA ASP A 172 -1.19 -1.36 15.66
C ASP A 172 0.21 -1.72 15.13
N GLY A 173 0.29 -2.47 14.03
CA GLY A 173 1.55 -2.83 13.35
C GLY A 173 2.01 -1.84 12.28
N ALA A 174 1.27 -0.76 12.02
CA ALA A 174 1.57 0.17 10.95
C ALA A 174 2.62 1.19 11.42
N GLU A 175 3.88 1.00 11.07
CA GLU A 175 4.94 1.97 11.42
C GLU A 175 4.70 3.32 10.75
N ASN A 176 5.03 3.43 9.46
CA ASN A 176 4.86 4.65 8.66
C ASN A 176 4.21 4.37 7.31
N ARG A 177 3.59 3.19 7.17
CA ARG A 177 2.92 2.77 5.95
C ARG A 177 1.61 2.08 6.29
N VAL A 178 0.58 2.44 5.54
CA VAL A 178 -0.75 1.82 5.60
C VAL A 178 -1.12 1.36 4.19
N SER A 179 -1.59 0.14 4.04
CA SER A 179 -2.16 -0.36 2.79
C SER A 179 -3.66 -0.62 2.96
N LEU A 180 -4.45 -0.18 2.00
CA LEU A 180 -5.89 -0.32 1.98
C LEU A 180 -6.30 -1.17 0.78
N THR A 181 -6.94 -2.29 1.00
CA THR A 181 -7.54 -3.10 -0.07
C THR A 181 -8.97 -2.65 -0.28
N ILE A 182 -9.25 -2.12 -1.48
CA ILE A 182 -10.53 -1.53 -1.86
C ILE A 182 -11.13 -2.32 -3.02
N PHE A 183 -12.39 -2.73 -2.92
CA PHE A 183 -13.16 -3.22 -4.03
C PHE A 183 -13.85 -2.06 -4.74
N ARG A 184 -13.60 -1.93 -6.04
CA ARG A 184 -14.24 -0.95 -6.93
C ARG A 184 -14.43 -1.56 -8.30
N ASP A 185 -15.59 -1.36 -8.92
CA ASP A 185 -15.90 -1.81 -10.29
C ASP A 185 -15.57 -3.30 -10.51
N ASP A 186 -16.01 -4.15 -9.58
CA ASP A 186 -15.76 -5.60 -9.53
C ASP A 186 -14.29 -6.02 -9.42
N ILE A 187 -13.41 -5.12 -8.94
CA ILE A 187 -11.96 -5.33 -8.83
C ILE A 187 -11.45 -4.89 -7.45
N SER A 188 -10.75 -5.77 -6.75
CA SER A 188 -9.95 -5.39 -5.57
C SER A 188 -8.63 -4.74 -6.00
N LEU A 189 -8.34 -3.56 -5.48
CA LEU A 189 -7.11 -2.81 -5.67
C LEU A 189 -6.49 -2.49 -4.31
N VAL A 190 -5.16 -2.56 -4.21
CA VAL A 190 -4.43 -2.08 -3.04
C VAL A 190 -4.01 -0.63 -3.28
N GLN A 191 -4.28 0.22 -2.30
CA GLN A 191 -3.84 1.61 -2.25
C GLN A 191 -2.89 1.79 -1.07
N SER A 192 -1.67 2.24 -1.34
CA SER A 192 -0.64 2.40 -0.33
C SER A 192 -0.50 3.86 0.11
N TYR A 193 -0.32 4.08 1.39
CA TYR A 193 -0.12 5.38 2.03
C TYR A 193 1.17 5.34 2.84
N LYS A 194 2.06 6.31 2.63
CA LYS A 194 3.26 6.52 3.43
C LYS A 194 3.08 7.77 4.27
N LEU A 195 3.25 7.63 5.57
CA LEU A 195 3.23 8.74 6.50
C LEU A 195 4.57 9.48 6.43
N THR A 196 4.53 10.73 5.99
CA THR A 196 5.71 11.59 5.87
C THR A 196 5.50 12.82 6.74
N GLN A 197 6.34 12.98 7.76
CA GLN A 197 6.24 14.10 8.70
C GLN A 197 6.44 15.46 8.00
N ALA A 198 5.71 16.46 8.50
CA ALA A 198 5.84 17.87 8.11
C ALA A 198 5.63 18.15 6.61
N LEU A 199 4.85 17.32 5.91
CA LEU A 199 4.48 17.57 4.51
C LEU A 199 3.74 18.91 4.37
N ALA A 200 2.79 19.17 5.26
CA ALA A 200 1.99 20.39 5.23
C ALA A 200 2.81 21.64 5.64
N TRP A 201 3.64 21.47 6.68
CA TRP A 201 4.34 22.57 7.34
C TRP A 201 5.59 23.02 6.61
N THR A 202 6.33 22.12 5.96
CA THR A 202 7.54 22.49 5.21
C THR A 202 7.24 23.47 4.09
N GLU A 203 6.14 23.29 3.37
CA GLU A 203 5.74 24.19 2.29
C GLU A 203 5.18 25.51 2.82
N LEU A 204 4.41 25.48 3.92
CA LEU A 204 3.92 26.68 4.58
C LEU A 204 5.11 27.54 5.10
N LEU A 205 6.04 26.92 5.81
CA LEU A 205 7.24 27.57 6.34
C LEU A 205 8.15 28.06 5.21
N ALA A 206 8.29 27.34 4.11
CA ALA A 206 9.01 27.81 2.93
C ALA A 206 8.34 29.07 2.33
N SER A 207 7.01 29.09 2.25
CA SER A 207 6.27 30.24 1.70
C SER A 207 6.33 31.49 2.59
N GLN A 208 6.40 31.32 3.92
CA GLN A 208 6.50 32.44 4.85
C GLN A 208 7.95 32.89 5.09
N GLY A 209 8.89 31.94 5.18
CA GLY A 209 10.31 32.20 5.38
C GLY A 209 10.95 32.97 4.23
N GLY A 210 10.53 32.71 2.98
CA GLY A 210 10.98 33.48 1.83
C GLY A 210 10.57 34.96 1.89
N SER A 211 9.43 35.28 2.51
CA SER A 211 8.96 36.67 2.64
C SER A 211 9.56 37.39 3.85
N ALA A 212 9.80 36.68 4.95
CA ALA A 212 10.40 37.27 6.15
C ALA A 212 11.90 37.52 5.99
N ILE A 213 12.62 36.65 5.29
CA ILE A 213 14.07 36.82 5.02
C ILE A 213 14.28 37.89 3.94
N ALA A 214 13.44 37.96 2.90
CA ALA A 214 13.51 39.03 1.89
C ALA A 214 13.15 40.41 2.46
N ALA A 215 12.24 40.50 3.44
CA ALA A 215 11.94 41.75 4.14
C ALA A 215 13.08 42.19 5.08
N ALA A 216 13.82 41.23 5.66
CA ALA A 216 15.02 41.52 6.44
C ALA A 216 16.21 41.98 5.56
N GLU A 217 16.31 41.49 4.31
CA GLU A 217 17.35 41.93 3.37
C GLU A 217 17.02 43.26 2.65
N ALA A 218 15.74 43.63 2.53
CA ALA A 218 15.31 44.81 1.78
C ALA A 218 15.13 46.10 2.62
N GLY A 219 15.34 46.07 3.94
CA GLY A 219 14.89 47.15 4.81
C GLY A 219 15.77 47.46 6.02
N THR A 220 16.59 48.50 5.83
CA THR A 220 17.11 49.43 6.85
C THR A 220 18.47 49.10 7.45
N ALA A 221 19.49 49.82 6.95
CA ALA A 221 20.69 50.13 7.68
C ALA A 221 20.32 50.57 9.11
N ALA A 222 20.67 49.75 10.09
CA ALA A 222 20.59 50.14 11.49
C ALA A 222 21.58 51.30 11.75
N PRO A 223 21.21 52.28 12.58
CA PRO A 223 22.13 53.28 13.06
C PRO A 223 23.26 52.63 13.87
N ASP A 224 24.43 53.25 13.75
CA ASP A 224 25.70 52.92 14.39
C ASP A 224 25.57 53.01 15.93
N ASP A 225 25.06 51.95 16.56
CA ASP A 225 25.05 51.81 18.02
C ASP A 225 26.40 51.26 18.50
N THR A 226 27.20 52.20 18.97
CA THR A 226 28.44 52.00 19.70
C THR A 226 28.15 51.22 20.99
N VAL A 227 28.51 49.93 21.02
CA VAL A 227 28.51 49.14 22.26
C VAL A 227 29.85 49.35 22.99
N PRO A 228 29.85 49.86 24.23
CA PRO A 228 31.06 49.91 25.04
C PRO A 228 31.44 48.49 25.51
N SER A 229 32.72 48.16 25.36
CA SER A 229 33.34 46.99 25.96
C SER A 229 33.06 46.97 27.47
N SER A 230 32.46 45.89 27.95
CA SER A 230 32.52 45.49 29.36
C SER A 230 33.08 44.08 29.39
N ASP A 231 34.39 44.08 29.57
CA ASP A 231 35.25 43.00 30.00
C ASP A 231 34.83 42.63 31.44
N GLU A 232 34.20 41.48 31.64
CA GLU A 232 34.11 40.87 32.97
C GLU A 232 34.02 39.34 32.82
N GLY A 233 35.15 38.70 33.13
CA GLY A 233 35.29 37.26 33.16
C GLY A 233 34.52 36.62 34.31
N VAL A 234 33.87 35.48 34.03
CA VAL A 234 33.37 34.59 35.06
C VAL A 234 33.90 33.18 34.77
N ALA A 235 34.53 32.65 35.81
CA ALA A 235 35.30 31.41 35.86
C ALA A 235 34.48 30.16 35.53
N VAL A 236 35.14 29.26 34.80
CA VAL A 236 34.75 27.86 34.60
C VAL A 236 35.20 27.06 35.84
N PRO A 237 34.33 26.31 36.53
CA PRO A 237 34.77 25.27 37.43
C PRO A 237 35.07 23.99 36.64
N ASP A 238 36.33 23.56 36.72
CA ASP A 238 36.78 22.20 36.47
C ASP A 238 36.12 21.23 37.46
N ASP A 239 35.37 20.25 36.97
CA ASP A 239 35.01 19.07 37.75
C ASP A 239 35.55 17.82 37.06
N ASP A 240 36.57 17.28 37.72
CA ASP A 240 37.41 16.15 37.41
C ASP A 240 37.06 15.04 38.42
N ARG A 241 36.98 13.79 37.93
CA ARG A 241 37.12 12.49 38.63
C ARG A 241 35.90 11.56 38.79
N GLY A 242 36.13 10.33 38.34
CA GLY A 242 35.44 9.09 38.74
C GLY A 242 35.37 8.09 37.57
N ALA A 243 36.44 7.38 37.17
CA ALA A 243 37.09 6.21 37.80
C ALA A 243 36.20 4.93 37.92
N GLY A 244 36.63 3.86 37.24
CA GLY A 244 36.22 2.44 37.41
C GLY A 244 35.03 2.02 36.53
N VAL A 245 34.98 0.87 35.85
CA VAL A 245 35.63 -0.43 36.02
C VAL A 245 35.62 -1.15 34.67
N VAL A 246 36.75 -1.79 34.34
CA VAL A 246 36.92 -2.73 33.21
C VAL A 246 36.74 -4.14 33.76
N PRO A 247 36.02 -5.05 33.07
CA PRO A 247 36.32 -6.47 33.17
C PRO A 247 36.98 -6.96 31.88
N ASP A 248 38.15 -7.54 32.13
CA ASP A 248 39.04 -8.27 31.24
C ASP A 248 38.63 -9.75 31.18
N ASP A 249 39.04 -10.38 30.09
CA ASP A 249 39.29 -11.81 29.87
C ASP A 249 38.16 -12.86 29.87
N GLY A 250 38.12 -13.55 28.73
CA GLY A 250 37.38 -14.79 28.49
C GLY A 250 37.83 -15.44 27.19
N ASP A 251 39.10 -15.87 27.18
CA ASP A 251 39.73 -16.82 26.26
C ASP A 251 38.81 -18.04 25.98
N ASP A 252 38.58 -18.37 24.71
CA ASP A 252 38.55 -19.79 24.30
C ASP A 252 39.01 -19.97 22.85
N SER A 253 40.30 -20.25 22.78
CA SER A 253 40.98 -21.16 21.87
C SER A 253 40.14 -22.15 21.06
N GLY A 254 40.26 -22.03 19.73
CA GLY A 254 40.75 -23.16 18.94
C GLY A 254 39.75 -23.91 18.06
N ARG A 255 39.75 -23.59 16.75
CA ARG A 255 40.01 -24.57 15.68
C ARG A 255 40.01 -23.94 14.29
N ALA A 256 41.16 -24.03 13.63
CA ALA A 256 41.30 -24.18 12.20
C ALA A 256 42.26 -25.37 11.97
N PRO A 257 42.50 -25.89 10.76
CA PRO A 257 41.71 -25.85 9.52
C PRO A 257 41.48 -27.28 8.96
N SER A 258 40.59 -27.44 7.98
CA SER A 258 40.64 -28.60 7.10
C SER A 258 40.50 -28.17 5.64
N THR A 259 41.60 -28.44 4.94
CA THR A 259 41.95 -28.24 3.53
C THR A 259 41.20 -29.22 2.59
N PRO A 260 41.35 -29.10 1.26
CA PRO A 260 40.33 -29.44 0.27
C PRO A 260 40.45 -30.87 -0.25
N SER A 261 39.31 -31.54 -0.42
CA SER A 261 39.24 -32.82 -1.13
C SER A 261 39.21 -32.62 -2.65
N LYS A 262 40.37 -32.87 -3.26
CA LYS A 262 40.54 -33.37 -4.63
C LYS A 262 40.05 -34.82 -4.70
N ILE A 263 39.08 -35.16 -5.55
CA ILE A 263 38.96 -36.48 -6.20
C ILE A 263 38.24 -36.29 -7.58
N PRO A 264 38.29 -37.23 -8.53
CA PRO A 264 39.23 -37.19 -9.65
C PRO A 264 38.56 -37.15 -11.03
N SER A 265 39.40 -36.89 -12.02
CA SER A 265 39.18 -37.12 -13.45
C SER A 265 38.88 -38.60 -13.75
N GLY A 266 37.85 -38.83 -14.57
CA GLY A 266 37.53 -40.07 -15.29
C GLY A 266 36.34 -39.76 -16.20
N GLY A 267 36.45 -39.67 -17.52
CA GLY A 267 36.98 -40.69 -18.41
C GLY A 267 35.81 -41.54 -18.89
N GLY A 268 35.21 -41.19 -20.04
CA GLY A 268 34.03 -41.93 -20.53
C GLY A 268 33.36 -41.34 -21.76
N SER A 269 34.08 -41.26 -22.88
CA SER A 269 33.51 -41.12 -24.22
C SER A 269 32.52 -42.25 -24.52
N ARG A 270 31.24 -41.96 -24.80
CA ARG A 270 30.40 -42.79 -25.70
C ARG A 270 29.37 -41.91 -26.43
N THR A 271 29.66 -41.68 -27.71
CA THR A 271 28.67 -41.41 -28.75
C THR A 271 27.76 -42.63 -28.93
N PRO A 272 26.50 -42.42 -29.33
CA PRO A 272 25.97 -43.23 -30.41
C PRO A 272 25.27 -42.40 -31.50
N LYS A 273 25.67 -42.66 -32.74
CA LYS A 273 24.96 -42.35 -33.99
C LYS A 273 24.70 -43.73 -34.68
N PRO A 274 24.01 -43.78 -35.83
CA PRO A 274 22.57 -43.82 -36.07
C PRO A 274 22.10 -45.20 -36.59
N SER A 275 20.80 -45.53 -36.53
CA SER A 275 20.12 -46.56 -37.35
C SER A 275 18.64 -46.56 -36.93
N GLY A 276 17.58 -46.69 -37.74
CA GLY A 276 17.31 -46.88 -39.16
C GLY A 276 15.83 -46.47 -39.36
N GLY A 277 15.34 -46.06 -40.53
CA GLY A 277 15.20 -46.92 -41.71
C GLY A 277 13.97 -47.83 -41.55
N GLY A 278 12.76 -47.32 -41.84
CA GLY A 278 11.52 -48.09 -41.74
C GLY A 278 10.40 -47.48 -42.59
N SER A 279 10.42 -47.81 -43.89
CA SER A 279 9.39 -47.53 -44.88
C SER A 279 8.26 -48.56 -44.75
N GLY A 280 7.00 -48.14 -44.77
CA GLY A 280 5.85 -49.05 -44.76
C GLY A 280 4.49 -48.35 -44.80
N THR A 281 3.87 -48.36 -45.98
CA THR A 281 2.43 -48.12 -46.27
C THR A 281 2.04 -49.11 -47.40
N PRO A 282 0.75 -49.46 -47.70
CA PRO A 282 -0.55 -48.96 -47.17
C PRO A 282 -1.73 -50.00 -46.99
N LYS A 283 -2.88 -49.50 -46.44
CA LYS A 283 -4.33 -49.80 -46.74
C LYS A 283 -4.98 -51.12 -46.18
N PRO A 284 -6.33 -51.30 -45.96
CA PRO A 284 -7.57 -50.53 -46.29
C PRO A 284 -8.46 -50.08 -45.09
N SER A 285 -9.19 -48.96 -45.17
CA SER A 285 -10.57 -48.77 -45.71
C SER A 285 -11.68 -49.50 -44.95
N GLY A 286 -12.33 -48.78 -44.02
CA GLY A 286 -13.63 -49.14 -43.45
C GLY A 286 -14.46 -47.86 -43.29
N GLY A 287 -15.51 -47.73 -44.10
CA GLY A 287 -16.42 -46.58 -44.10
C GLY A 287 -17.48 -46.69 -43.00
N GLY A 288 -17.79 -45.54 -42.39
CA GLY A 288 -18.90 -45.38 -41.44
C GLY A 288 -19.41 -43.95 -41.51
N SER A 289 -20.59 -43.80 -42.11
CA SER A 289 -21.28 -42.54 -42.35
C SER A 289 -21.89 -41.94 -41.07
N THR A 290 -21.54 -40.69 -40.81
CA THR A 290 -22.40 -39.53 -40.50
C THR A 290 -23.17 -39.44 -39.17
N THR A 291 -22.70 -38.51 -38.34
CA THR A 291 -23.56 -37.47 -37.72
C THR A 291 -22.73 -36.18 -37.60
N PRO A 292 -23.20 -35.01 -38.10
CA PRO A 292 -22.44 -33.77 -38.02
C PRO A 292 -22.44 -33.28 -36.58
N THR A 293 -21.40 -33.65 -35.84
CA THR A 293 -21.05 -33.02 -34.58
C THR A 293 -20.55 -31.61 -34.91
N PRO A 294 -20.97 -30.56 -34.18
CA PRO A 294 -20.41 -29.21 -34.35
C PRO A 294 -18.88 -29.28 -34.30
N PRO A 295 -18.15 -28.57 -35.18
CA PRO A 295 -16.71 -28.65 -35.25
C PRO A 295 -16.10 -28.30 -33.89
N LYS A 296 -15.57 -29.32 -33.20
CA LYS A 296 -14.72 -29.17 -32.03
C LYS A 296 -13.50 -28.36 -32.48
N PRO A 297 -13.19 -27.20 -31.86
CA PRO A 297 -12.07 -26.37 -32.29
C PRO A 297 -10.77 -27.16 -32.20
N SER A 298 -10.13 -27.36 -33.35
CA SER A 298 -8.83 -27.98 -33.50
C SER A 298 -7.73 -27.09 -32.89
N GLY A 299 -7.44 -27.27 -31.61
CA GLY A 299 -6.22 -27.97 -31.20
C GLY A 299 -4.83 -27.30 -31.19
N SER A 300 -4.63 -26.00 -31.46
CA SER A 300 -3.25 -25.44 -31.37
C SER A 300 -3.09 -24.07 -30.72
N GLU A 301 -4.16 -23.28 -30.59
CA GLU A 301 -4.07 -21.95 -30.01
C GLU A 301 -4.37 -21.98 -28.50
N GLN A 302 -3.30 -22.04 -27.70
CA GLN A 302 -3.39 -22.12 -26.24
C GLN A 302 -3.81 -20.80 -25.56
N VAL A 303 -3.76 -19.69 -26.30
CA VAL A 303 -4.06 -18.33 -25.84
C VAL A 303 -4.86 -17.62 -26.91
N ARG A 304 -6.04 -17.10 -26.55
CA ARG A 304 -6.88 -16.30 -27.44
C ARG A 304 -7.27 -15.00 -26.76
N CYS A 305 -6.96 -13.86 -27.36
CA CYS A 305 -7.33 -12.57 -26.81
C CYS A 305 -8.56 -12.01 -27.53
N GLU A 306 -9.62 -11.73 -26.77
CA GLU A 306 -10.84 -11.07 -27.26
C GLU A 306 -10.62 -9.55 -27.38
N SER A 307 -9.74 -9.01 -26.54
CA SER A 307 -9.33 -7.61 -26.57
C SER A 307 -7.89 -7.48 -26.09
N SER A 308 -7.36 -6.25 -26.13
CA SER A 308 -6.03 -5.95 -25.59
C SER A 308 -5.94 -6.18 -24.08
N THR A 309 -7.06 -6.21 -23.34
CA THR A 309 -7.10 -6.36 -21.88
C THR A 309 -7.70 -7.69 -21.42
N ARG A 310 -8.33 -8.47 -22.30
CA ARG A 310 -9.00 -9.73 -21.95
C ARG A 310 -8.57 -10.88 -22.86
N CYS A 311 -8.02 -11.92 -22.26
CA CYS A 311 -7.61 -13.14 -22.96
C CYS A 311 -8.16 -14.39 -22.27
N THR A 312 -8.30 -15.45 -23.04
CA THR A 312 -8.61 -16.80 -22.58
C THR A 312 -7.39 -17.70 -22.81
N ILE A 313 -7.16 -18.64 -21.89
CA ILE A 313 -6.14 -19.68 -22.00
C ILE A 313 -6.77 -21.03 -21.70
N THR A 314 -6.30 -22.08 -22.36
CA THR A 314 -6.82 -23.42 -22.08
C THR A 314 -6.37 -23.88 -20.68
N ARG A 315 -7.23 -24.63 -19.99
CA ARG A 315 -6.89 -25.22 -18.69
C ARG A 315 -5.65 -26.10 -18.75
N ALA A 316 -5.51 -26.93 -19.78
CA ALA A 316 -4.35 -27.80 -19.95
C ALA A 316 -3.02 -27.03 -20.07
N TYR A 317 -3.01 -25.91 -20.80
CA TYR A 317 -1.82 -25.06 -20.89
C TYR A 317 -1.52 -24.37 -19.56
N PHE A 318 -2.54 -23.85 -18.89
CA PHE A 318 -2.41 -23.23 -17.59
C PHE A 318 -1.82 -24.18 -16.54
N ASP A 319 -2.35 -25.41 -16.45
CA ASP A 319 -1.87 -26.44 -15.53
C ASP A 319 -0.41 -26.83 -15.82
N LYS A 320 -0.04 -26.92 -17.09
CA LYS A 320 1.36 -27.16 -17.49
C LYS A 320 2.31 -26.04 -17.05
N MET A 321 1.86 -24.79 -17.09
CA MET A 321 2.65 -23.62 -16.71
C MET A 321 2.80 -23.50 -15.20
N THR A 322 1.71 -23.73 -14.45
CA THR A 322 1.71 -23.64 -12.99
C THR A 322 2.34 -24.85 -12.31
N SER A 323 2.45 -25.99 -12.98
CA SER A 323 3.18 -27.16 -12.46
C SER A 323 4.70 -27.09 -12.68
N SER A 324 5.20 -26.14 -13.49
CA SER A 324 6.62 -26.04 -13.81
C SER A 324 7.08 -24.59 -13.95
N ALA A 325 7.81 -24.09 -12.96
CA ALA A 325 8.47 -22.78 -13.05
C ALA A 325 9.35 -22.67 -14.32
N SER A 326 10.06 -23.74 -14.69
CA SER A 326 10.87 -23.80 -15.91
C SER A 326 10.07 -23.60 -17.20
N ALA A 327 8.81 -24.04 -17.26
CA ALA A 327 7.94 -23.82 -18.42
C ALA A 327 7.63 -22.33 -18.61
N ILE A 328 7.47 -21.58 -17.53
CA ILE A 328 7.31 -20.13 -17.54
C ILE A 328 8.64 -19.45 -17.92
N SER A 329 9.73 -19.79 -17.24
CA SER A 329 11.05 -19.19 -17.48
C SER A 329 11.58 -19.42 -18.89
N SER A 330 11.13 -20.47 -19.58
CA SER A 330 11.47 -20.72 -20.99
C SER A 330 10.84 -19.73 -21.98
N GLN A 331 9.80 -19.01 -21.55
CA GLN A 331 9.03 -18.07 -22.37
C GLN A 331 9.35 -16.60 -22.05
N ALA A 332 9.72 -16.32 -20.81
CA ALA A 332 10.15 -14.99 -20.39
C ALA A 332 11.24 -15.07 -19.32
N ASN A 333 12.21 -14.17 -19.41
CA ASN A 333 13.19 -13.95 -18.35
C ASN A 333 12.60 -12.94 -17.36
N ILE A 334 12.31 -13.41 -16.15
CA ILE A 334 11.71 -12.62 -15.08
C ILE A 334 12.79 -12.30 -14.06
N VAL A 335 12.91 -11.02 -13.70
CA VAL A 335 13.85 -10.55 -12.66
C VAL A 335 13.12 -9.72 -11.62
N PRO A 336 13.56 -9.72 -10.35
CA PRO A 336 13.10 -8.75 -9.36
C PRO A 336 13.23 -7.31 -9.86
N ALA A 337 12.24 -6.48 -9.60
CA ALA A 337 12.25 -5.06 -9.92
C ALA A 337 12.52 -4.24 -8.66
N ILE A 338 13.80 -3.99 -8.37
CA ILE A 338 14.24 -3.22 -7.22
C ILE A 338 14.50 -1.77 -7.65
N SER A 339 13.91 -0.80 -6.96
CA SER A 339 14.12 0.63 -7.17
C SER A 339 14.35 1.30 -5.83
N ASN A 340 15.45 2.06 -5.69
CA ASN A 340 15.84 2.72 -4.43
C ASN A 340 15.91 1.73 -3.25
N ASP A 341 16.48 0.54 -3.47
CA ASP A 341 16.55 -0.57 -2.50
C ASP A 341 15.18 -1.11 -2.04
N VAL A 342 14.09 -0.74 -2.71
CA VAL A 342 12.74 -1.24 -2.45
C VAL A 342 12.29 -2.15 -3.59
N PHE A 343 11.84 -3.35 -3.25
CA PHE A 343 11.25 -4.29 -4.20
C PHE A 343 9.86 -3.79 -4.62
N SER A 344 9.62 -3.73 -5.93
CA SER A 344 8.45 -3.06 -6.52
C SER A 344 7.72 -3.90 -7.57
N GLY A 345 7.94 -5.22 -7.57
CA GLY A 345 7.38 -6.15 -8.55
C GLY A 345 8.44 -7.03 -9.22
N TYR A 346 8.02 -7.65 -10.32
CA TYR A 346 8.90 -8.41 -11.21
C TYR A 346 8.91 -7.82 -12.61
N LYS A 347 10.09 -7.60 -13.16
CA LYS A 347 10.27 -7.10 -14.52
C LYS A 347 10.48 -8.26 -15.49
N LEU A 348 9.78 -8.23 -16.61
CA LEU A 348 10.01 -9.10 -17.75
C LEU A 348 11.24 -8.58 -18.50
N LYS A 349 12.45 -9.04 -18.12
CA LYS A 349 13.71 -8.63 -18.77
C LYS A 349 13.69 -8.94 -20.26
N SER A 350 13.15 -10.10 -20.63
CA SER A 350 12.88 -10.44 -22.02
C SER A 350 11.65 -11.33 -22.14
N VAL A 351 10.91 -11.18 -23.24
CA VAL A 351 9.81 -12.07 -23.62
C VAL A 351 10.15 -12.69 -24.98
N LYS A 352 10.09 -14.02 -25.08
CA LYS A 352 10.38 -14.73 -26.32
C LYS A 352 9.30 -14.43 -27.36
N ALA A 353 9.70 -13.99 -28.55
CA ALA A 353 8.78 -13.74 -29.65
C ALA A 353 7.98 -15.00 -30.01
N GLY A 354 6.68 -14.84 -30.25
CA GLY A 354 5.76 -15.94 -30.54
C GLY A 354 5.40 -16.84 -29.34
N SER A 355 5.98 -16.60 -28.16
CA SER A 355 5.57 -17.31 -26.94
C SER A 355 4.13 -16.98 -26.55
N ASN A 356 3.52 -17.84 -25.75
CA ASN A 356 2.18 -17.59 -25.24
C ASN A 356 2.15 -16.37 -24.27
N VAL A 357 3.25 -16.10 -23.56
CA VAL A 357 3.41 -14.84 -22.80
C VAL A 357 3.34 -13.62 -23.71
N ALA A 358 4.00 -13.65 -24.89
CA ALA A 358 3.89 -12.58 -25.88
C ALA A 358 2.47 -12.49 -26.47
N LYS A 359 1.80 -13.62 -26.72
CA LYS A 359 0.41 -13.66 -27.21
C LYS A 359 -0.60 -13.09 -26.21
N LEU A 360 -0.33 -13.18 -24.91
CA LEU A 360 -1.09 -12.48 -23.86
C LEU A 360 -0.89 -10.95 -23.89
N GLY A 361 0.00 -10.45 -24.75
CA GLY A 361 0.27 -9.02 -24.94
C GLY A 361 1.35 -8.46 -24.03
N PHE A 362 2.05 -9.31 -23.25
CA PHE A 362 3.19 -8.89 -22.44
C PHE A 362 4.44 -8.69 -23.31
N GLN A 363 5.27 -7.73 -22.91
CA GLN A 363 6.45 -7.28 -23.65
C GLN A 363 7.68 -7.22 -22.74
N SER A 364 8.85 -7.28 -23.36
CA SER A 364 10.10 -7.00 -22.67
C SER A 364 10.07 -5.59 -22.08
N GLY A 365 10.39 -5.47 -20.81
CA GLY A 365 10.35 -4.22 -20.06
C GLY A 365 9.12 -4.04 -19.17
N ASP A 366 8.06 -4.82 -19.36
CA ASP A 366 6.88 -4.77 -18.50
C ASP A 366 7.24 -5.12 -17.05
N LYS A 367 6.71 -4.37 -16.09
CA LYS A 367 6.84 -4.64 -14.65
C LYS A 367 5.51 -5.13 -14.10
N ILE A 368 5.41 -6.41 -13.74
CA ILE A 368 4.24 -6.96 -13.06
C ILE A 368 4.31 -6.53 -11.60
N THR A 369 3.26 -5.87 -11.12
CA THR A 369 3.21 -5.34 -9.76
C THR A 369 2.20 -6.08 -8.90
N HIS A 370 1.10 -6.57 -9.49
CA HIS A 370 0.05 -7.27 -8.74
C HIS A 370 -0.53 -8.42 -9.56
N ILE A 371 -0.98 -9.46 -8.86
CA ILE A 371 -1.77 -10.55 -9.42
C ILE A 371 -2.94 -10.83 -8.47
N ASN A 372 -4.17 -10.75 -8.98
CA ASN A 372 -5.40 -10.96 -8.22
C ASN A 372 -5.50 -10.07 -6.97
N GLY A 373 -5.09 -8.82 -7.10
CA GLY A 373 -5.10 -7.86 -5.99
C GLY A 373 -4.01 -8.08 -4.96
N LYS A 374 -3.20 -9.15 -5.08
CA LYS A 374 -2.02 -9.36 -4.23
C LYS A 374 -0.82 -8.64 -4.80
N ASP A 375 -0.11 -7.95 -3.92
CA ASP A 375 1.15 -7.32 -4.22
C ASP A 375 2.23 -8.36 -4.50
N LEU A 376 3.17 -7.98 -5.36
CA LEU A 376 4.41 -8.70 -5.58
C LEU A 376 5.54 -7.82 -5.05
N THR A 377 5.55 -7.55 -3.75
CA THR A 377 6.57 -6.69 -3.13
C THR A 377 7.70 -7.46 -2.47
N ASP A 378 7.61 -8.78 -2.38
CA ASP A 378 8.73 -9.66 -2.02
C ASP A 378 8.58 -11.06 -2.63
N ASP A 379 9.63 -11.89 -2.49
CA ASP A 379 9.67 -13.25 -3.03
C ASP A 379 8.69 -14.21 -2.33
N MET A 380 8.33 -13.96 -1.07
CA MET A 380 7.39 -14.78 -0.31
C MET A 380 5.94 -14.53 -0.77
N GLU A 381 5.55 -13.28 -0.96
CA GLU A 381 4.27 -12.88 -1.55
C GLU A 381 4.12 -13.47 -2.96
N ALA A 382 5.17 -13.39 -3.76
CA ALA A 382 5.18 -13.95 -5.10
C ALA A 382 4.99 -15.48 -5.11
N ALA A 383 5.67 -16.18 -4.21
CA ALA A 383 5.49 -17.61 -4.03
C ALA A 383 4.05 -17.93 -3.59
N GLN A 384 3.49 -17.17 -2.65
CA GLN A 384 2.11 -17.37 -2.19
C GLN A 384 1.10 -17.17 -3.32
N VAL A 385 1.28 -16.11 -4.13
CA VAL A 385 0.49 -15.89 -5.35
C VAL A 385 0.60 -17.10 -6.26
N TYR A 386 1.80 -17.54 -6.59
CA TYR A 386 2.05 -18.68 -7.48
C TYR A 386 1.31 -19.95 -7.03
N PHE A 387 1.40 -20.31 -5.74
CA PHE A 387 0.70 -21.49 -5.21
C PHE A 387 -0.83 -21.35 -5.22
N SER A 388 -1.36 -20.13 -5.11
CA SER A 388 -2.80 -19.88 -5.18
C SER A 388 -3.38 -19.91 -6.61
N LEU A 389 -2.52 -19.88 -7.65
CA LEU A 389 -2.97 -19.80 -9.03
C LEU A 389 -3.72 -21.07 -9.48
N GLY A 390 -3.31 -22.25 -9.00
CA GLY A 390 -3.82 -23.53 -9.48
C GLY A 390 -5.36 -23.67 -9.43
N GLY A 391 -6.01 -23.08 -8.43
CA GLY A 391 -7.46 -23.15 -8.24
C GLY A 391 -8.28 -22.05 -8.92
N THR A 392 -7.64 -21.00 -9.43
CA THR A 392 -8.35 -19.80 -9.88
C THR A 392 -8.70 -19.89 -11.37
N LYS A 393 -9.91 -19.47 -11.75
CA LYS A 393 -10.38 -19.45 -13.15
C LYS A 393 -10.15 -18.12 -13.86
N VAL A 394 -10.01 -17.03 -13.12
CA VAL A 394 -9.83 -15.69 -13.67
C VAL A 394 -8.69 -15.01 -12.94
N PHE A 395 -7.67 -14.58 -13.68
CA PHE A 395 -6.55 -13.84 -13.12
C PHE A 395 -6.53 -12.42 -13.64
N LYS A 396 -6.35 -11.46 -12.74
CA LYS A 396 -6.18 -10.03 -13.05
C LYS A 396 -4.74 -9.66 -12.75
N ILE A 397 -3.97 -9.34 -13.79
CA ILE A 397 -2.56 -9.02 -13.72
C ILE A 397 -2.40 -7.51 -13.94
N ARG A 398 -1.93 -6.80 -12.91
CA ARG A 398 -1.57 -5.38 -13.02
C ARG A 398 -0.09 -5.27 -13.37
N TYR A 399 0.22 -4.45 -14.35
CA TYR A 399 1.59 -4.24 -14.80
C TYR A 399 1.81 -2.80 -15.24
N VAL A 400 3.08 -2.39 -15.26
CA VAL A 400 3.51 -1.08 -15.76
C VAL A 400 4.29 -1.27 -17.04
N ARG A 401 3.94 -0.49 -18.07
CA ARG A 401 4.68 -0.40 -19.34
C ARG A 401 5.11 1.04 -19.56
N GLY A 402 6.41 1.31 -19.51
CA GLY A 402 6.91 2.68 -19.46
C GLY A 402 6.40 3.37 -18.19
N SER A 403 5.58 4.41 -18.34
CA SER A 403 4.90 5.11 -17.24
C SER A 403 3.42 4.74 -17.07
N ALA A 404 2.85 3.92 -17.97
CA ALA A 404 1.43 3.59 -17.94
C ALA A 404 1.16 2.35 -17.09
N ALA A 405 0.22 2.46 -16.15
CA ALA A 405 -0.32 1.32 -15.42
C ALA A 405 -1.45 0.65 -16.25
N LEU A 406 -1.36 -0.66 -16.42
CA LEU A 406 -2.23 -1.47 -17.27
C LEU A 406 -2.76 -2.69 -16.50
N LEU A 407 -3.93 -3.18 -16.94
CA LEU A 407 -4.57 -4.37 -16.41
C LEU A 407 -4.76 -5.41 -17.51
N LYS A 408 -4.48 -6.67 -17.21
CA LYS A 408 -4.78 -7.82 -18.07
C LYS A 408 -5.62 -8.82 -17.31
N THR A 409 -6.79 -9.15 -17.84
CA THR A 409 -7.67 -10.21 -17.35
C THR A 409 -7.45 -11.46 -18.19
N VAL A 410 -7.11 -12.56 -17.54
CA VAL A 410 -6.88 -13.87 -18.18
C VAL A 410 -7.87 -14.87 -17.61
N VAL A 411 -8.70 -15.46 -18.46
CA VAL A 411 -9.70 -16.47 -18.08
C VAL A 411 -9.20 -17.85 -18.49
N VAL A 412 -9.25 -18.82 -17.59
CA VAL A 412 -8.96 -20.22 -17.86
C VAL A 412 -10.24 -20.92 -18.29
N VAL A 413 -10.22 -21.50 -19.48
CA VAL A 413 -11.37 -22.18 -20.11
C VAL A 413 -11.14 -23.67 -20.32
#